data_AF-A0A257ATD8-F1
#
_entry.id   AF-A0A257ATD8-F1
#
_cell.length_a   1.000
_cell.length_b   1.000
_cell.length_c   1.000
_cell.angle_alpha   90.00
_cell.angle_beta   90.00
_cell.angle_gamma   90.00
#
_symmetry.space_group_name_H-M   'P 1'
#
loop_
_entity.id
_entity.type
_entity.pdbx_description
1 polymer ?
#
loop_
_entity_poly.entity_id
_entity_poly.type
_entity_poly.pdbx_seq_one_letter_code
_entity_poly.pdbx_strand_id
1 'polypeptide(L)' 'MEEWRFLELEFPDNPAMNLAIDEAVLNAVLEGRVSPTLRLWRNDRSVIVGRFQRVRDEVDLDLC' A
#
# COMPACT_ATOMS: atom_id res chain seq x y z
N MET A 1 -3.67 25.93 -9.66
CA MET A 1 -3.21 25.03 -8.58
C MET A 1 -3.60 23.63 -8.99
N GLU A 2 -2.71 22.65 -8.82
CA GLU A 2 -3.03 21.25 -9.11
C GLU A 2 -4.01 20.73 -8.07
N GLU A 3 -5.07 20.03 -8.49
CA GLU A 3 -6.08 19.47 -7.60
C GLU A 3 -5.65 18.08 -7.12
N TRP A 4 -5.66 17.85 -5.80
CA TRP A 4 -5.23 16.61 -5.18
C TRP A 4 -6.42 15.81 -4.67
N ARG A 5 -6.38 14.49 -4.88
CA ARG A 5 -7.32 13.56 -4.26
C ARG A 5 -6.80 13.24 -2.86
N PHE A 6 -7.66 13.37 -1.86
CA PHE A 6 -7.38 12.92 -0.51
C PHE A 6 -8.22 11.69 -0.21
N LEU A 7 -7.58 10.58 0.19
CA LEU A 7 -8.24 9.31 0.47
C LEU A 7 -7.96 8.86 1.90
N GLU A 8 -9.03 8.77 2.69
CA GLU A 8 -9.05 8.18 4.04
C GLU A 8 -9.70 6.79 3.99
N LEU A 9 -9.18 5.93 3.11
CA LEU A 9 -9.63 4.55 2.94
C LEU A 9 -8.53 3.58 3.36
N GLU A 10 -8.81 2.78 4.37
CA GLU A 10 -7.89 1.78 4.93
C GLU A 10 -8.58 0.44 5.19
N PHE A 11 -7.78 -0.63 5.20
CA PHE A 11 -8.18 -1.98 5.55
C PHE A 11 -7.18 -2.58 6.55
N PRO A 12 -7.24 -2.18 7.85
CA PRO A 12 -6.21 -2.56 8.82
C PRO A 12 -6.06 -4.07 9.01
N ASP A 13 -7.18 -4.81 8.95
CA ASP A 13 -7.27 -6.27 9.05
C ASP A 13 -6.88 -6.99 7.75
N ASN A 14 -6.69 -6.26 6.65
CA ASN A 14 -6.28 -6.79 5.37
C ASN A 14 -5.10 -5.99 4.76
N PRO A 15 -3.88 -6.17 5.29
CA PRO A 15 -2.67 -5.52 4.79
C PRO A 15 -2.42 -5.71 3.28
N ALA A 16 -2.78 -6.87 2.73
CA ALA A 16 -2.62 -7.14 1.30
C ALA A 16 -3.50 -6.21 0.45
N MET A 17 -4.73 -5.92 0.89
CA MET A 17 -5.61 -4.97 0.22
C MET A 17 -5.05 -3.55 0.28
N ASN A 18 -4.48 -3.12 1.42
CA ASN A 18 -3.85 -1.80 1.51
C ASN A 18 -2.71 -1.63 0.50
N LEU A 19 -1.85 -2.64 0.32
CA LEU A 19 -0.78 -2.60 -0.69
C LEU A 19 -1.32 -2.63 -2.12
N ALA A 20 -2.35 -3.44 -2.38
CA ALA A 20 -2.99 -3.52 -3.70
C ALA A 20 -3.59 -2.18 -4.12
N ILE A 21 -4.20 -1.44 -3.18
CA ILE A 21 -4.74 -0.10 -3.43
C ILE A 21 -3.63 0.89 -3.75
N ASP A 22 -2.50 0.85 -3.04
CA ASP A 22 -1.36 1.74 -3.33
C ASP A 22 -0.82 1.53 -4.76
N GLU A 23 -0.66 0.27 -5.19
CA GLU A 23 -0.25 -0.04 -6.56
C GLU A 23 -1.31 0.39 -7.59
N ALA A 24 -2.60 0.16 -7.32
CA ALA A 24 -3.68 0.58 -8.21
C ALA A 24 -3.77 2.11 -8.36
N VAL A 25 -3.58 2.86 -7.26
CA VAL A 25 -3.53 4.33 -7.29
C VAL A 25 -2.31 4.80 -8.07
N LEU A 26 -1.13 4.23 -7.84
CA LEU A 26 0.08 4.57 -8.60
C LEU A 26 -0.14 4.35 -10.10
N ASN A 27 -0.65 3.18 -10.50
CA ASN A 27 -0.93 2.88 -11.90
C ASN A 27 -1.94 3.86 -12.51
N ALA A 28 -3.03 4.16 -11.80
CA ALA A 28 -4.03 5.12 -12.27
C ALA A 28 -3.47 6.54 -12.46
N VAL A 29 -2.55 6.99 -11.58
CA VAL A 29 -1.86 8.28 -11.71
C VAL A 29 -0.91 8.26 -12.91
N LEU A 30 -0.11 7.20 -13.08
CA LEU A 30 0.82 7.05 -14.21
C LEU A 30 0.09 7.01 -15.56
N GLU A 31 -1.10 6.42 -15.59
CA GLU A 31 -1.96 6.38 -16.77
C GLU A 31 -2.78 7.66 -16.99
N GLY A 32 -2.68 8.66 -16.10
CA GLY A 32 -3.41 9.92 -16.21
C GLY A 32 -4.92 9.79 -15.99
N ARG A 33 -5.40 8.68 -15.39
CA ARG A 33 -6.83 8.43 -15.13
C ARG A 33 -7.36 9.21 -13.93
N VAL A 34 -6.48 9.65 -13.03
CA VAL A 34 -6.82 10.35 -11.79
C VAL A 34 -5.75 11.40 -11.46
N SER A 35 -6.13 12.43 -10.71
CA SER A 35 -5.19 13.44 -10.21
C SER A 35 -4.23 12.87 -9.14
N PRO A 36 -3.11 13.56 -8.82
CA PRO A 36 -2.22 13.18 -7.73
C PRO A 36 -3.00 12.90 -6.44
N THR A 37 -2.58 11.85 -5.73
CA THR A 37 -3.37 11.30 -4.62
C THR A 37 -2.52 11.24 -3.35
N LEU A 38 -3.02 11.86 -2.28
CA LEU A 38 -2.55 11.65 -0.91
C LEU A 38 -3.49 10.65 -0.24
N ARG A 39 -2.93 9.52 0.20
CA ARG A 39 -3.67 8.48 0.93
C ARG A 39 -3.07 8.31 2.31
N LEU A 40 -3.92 8.28 3.33
CA LEU A 40 -3.53 7.92 4.69
C LEU A 40 -4.21 6.60 5.06
N TRP A 41 -3.42 5.65 5.55
CA TRP A 41 -3.90 4.31 5.89
C TRP A 41 -2.99 3.63 6.91
N ARG A 42 -3.51 2.60 7.59
CA ARG A 42 -2.79 1.79 8.58
C ARG A 42 -3.03 0.30 8.36
N ASN A 43 -2.12 -0.52 8.86
CA ASN A 43 -2.30 -1.96 9.05
C ASN A 43 -2.34 -2.29 10.54
N ASP A 44 -3.04 -3.37 10.87
CA ASP A 44 -2.76 -4.12 12.10
C ASP A 44 -1.37 -4.79 12.02
N ARG A 45 -1.00 -5.56 13.05
CA ARG A 45 0.30 -6.21 13.15
C ARG A 45 0.59 -7.04 11.89
N SER A 46 1.55 -6.59 11.10
CA SER A 46 1.90 -7.19 9.82
C SER A 46 3.34 -6.88 9.47
N VAL A 47 3.96 -7.76 8.69
CA VAL A 47 5.28 -7.53 8.09
C VAL A 47 5.13 -7.32 6.60
N ILE A 48 5.61 -6.18 6.10
CA ILE A 48 5.63 -5.87 4.67
C ILE A 48 7.03 -6.12 4.15
N VAL A 49 7.15 -6.97 3.13
CA VAL A 49 8.43 -7.33 2.52
C VAL A 49 8.54 -6.71 1.13
N GLY A 50 9.69 -6.10 0.84
CA GLY A 50 9.96 -5.46 -0.44
C GLY A 50 10.04 -6.47 -1.59
N ARG A 51 9.72 -6.00 -2.81
CA ARG A 51 9.64 -6.84 -4.03
C ARG A 51 10.90 -7.68 -4.31
N PHE A 52 12.07 -7.20 -3.91
CA PHE A 52 13.35 -7.88 -4.16
C PHE A 52 13.94 -8.57 -2.92
N GLN A 53 13.20 -8.56 -1.80
CA GLN A 53 13.60 -9.24 -0.58
C GLN A 53 13.07 -10.67 -0.56
N ARG A 54 13.80 -11.55 0.13
CA ARG A 54 13.38 -12.94 0.34
C ARG A 54 12.79 -13.03 1.73
N VAL A 55 11.49 -13.29 1.83
CA VAL A 55 10.74 -13.40 3.10
C VAL A 55 11.50 -14.18 4.19
N ARG A 56 12.11 -15.30 3.81
CA ARG A 56 12.80 -16.23 4.72
C ARG A 56 14.06 -15.65 5.36
N ASP A 57 14.64 -14.65 4.71
CA ASP A 57 15.90 -14.02 5.13
C ASP A 57 15.61 -12.77 6.01
N GLU A 58 14.38 -12.25 5.99
CA GLU A 58 13.99 -10.98 6.63
C GLU A 58 13.00 -11.16 7.79
N VAL A 59 12.23 -12.25 7.78
CA VAL A 59 11.11 -12.48 8.70
C VAL A 59 11.25 -13.84 9.36
N ASP A 60 11.18 -13.85 10.68
CA ASP A 60 10.95 -15.09 11.44
C ASP A 60 9.49 -15.51 11.25
N LEU A 61 9.28 -16.48 10.36
CA LEU A 61 7.94 -16.99 10.01
C LEU A 61 7.32 -17.85 11.11
N ASP A 62 8.10 -18.35 12.07
CA ASP A 62 7.57 -19.16 13.17
C ASP A 62 7.00 -18.25 14.28
N LEU A 63 7.47 -17.01 14.37
CA LEU A 63 6.98 -15.99 15.32
C LEU A 63 5.89 -15.08 14.74
N CYS A 64 5.72 -15.06 13.42
CA CYS A 64 4.81 -14.17 12.71
C CYS A 64 3.44 -14.80 12.48
#